data_AF-A0AAF0T012-F1
#
_entry.id   AF-A0AAF0T012-F1
#
_cell.length_a   1.000
_cell.length_b   1.000
_cell.length_c   1.000
_cell.angle_alpha   90.00
_cell.angle_beta   90.00
_cell.angle_gamma   90.00
#
_symmetry.space_group_name_H-M   'P 1'
#
loop_
_entity.id
_entity.type
_entity.pdbx_description
1 polymer ?
#
loop_
_entity_poly.entity_id
_entity_poly.type
_entity_poly.pdbx_seq_one_letter_code
_entity_poly.pdbx_strand_id
1 'polypeptide(L)'
;MSATGTPSETRRGFGLSSRDARVIGGASLLLAINVAVMYALATTPLAALNDALFSFPIVGAIAYGAAIMAGQLVAERGVAGGDTGVAVLGMVILQLAFGVFGAGVLRFVPRESQLTVLAVTAVVVAVLTAVIAAYVYARSSDFDHWGSYANYAFIGGLVAIAVGTFYTPALLAGFVLIFLGFLLRLGWEIWKVRDERTASVALQTIGVYIAVAGVFVHVLQLVMRYFASRG
;
A
#
# COMPACT_ATOMS: atom_id res chain seq x y z
N MET A 1 -38.63 10.99 -41.55
CA MET A 1 -38.59 11.72 -40.27
C MET A 1 -37.38 11.18 -39.52
N SER A 2 -36.32 11.97 -39.39
CA SER A 2 -35.03 11.58 -38.81
C SER A 2 -34.63 12.56 -37.70
N ALA A 3 -33.81 12.06 -36.77
CA ALA A 3 -33.34 12.67 -35.51
C ALA A 3 -34.39 12.61 -34.39
N THR A 4 -34.10 12.04 -33.22
CA THR A 4 -32.95 12.36 -32.36
C THR A 4 -32.40 11.13 -31.63
N GLY A 5 -31.18 10.72 -31.98
CA GLY A 5 -30.33 9.99 -31.04
C GLY A 5 -29.96 10.94 -29.91
N THR A 6 -30.20 10.53 -28.68
CA THR A 6 -29.66 11.21 -27.49
C THR A 6 -28.20 10.78 -27.31
N PRO A 7 -27.21 11.67 -27.45
CA PRO A 7 -25.87 11.40 -26.98
C PRO A 7 -25.87 11.65 -25.47
N SER A 8 -25.81 10.60 -24.65
CA SER A 8 -25.53 10.68 -23.22
C SER A 8 -24.01 10.66 -22.93
N GLU A 9 -23.20 11.15 -23.86
CA GLU A 9 -21.74 11.28 -23.71
C GLU A 9 -21.33 12.71 -23.33
N THR A 10 -21.67 13.19 -22.12
CA THR A 10 -20.89 14.29 -21.51
C THR A 10 -21.07 14.37 -19.99
N ARG A 11 -20.42 13.49 -19.22
CA ARG A 11 -19.98 13.84 -17.86
C ARG A 11 -18.83 12.97 -17.30
N ARG A 12 -17.85 12.62 -18.12
CA ARG A 12 -16.52 12.22 -17.61
C ARG A 12 -15.69 13.49 -17.41
N GLY A 13 -16.12 14.34 -16.48
CA GLY A 13 -15.32 15.50 -16.09
C GLY A 13 -14.05 15.03 -15.41
N PHE A 14 -12.91 15.57 -15.83
CA PHE A 14 -11.57 15.36 -15.26
C PHE A 14 -11.42 15.96 -13.83
N GLY A 15 -12.54 16.11 -13.11
CA GLY A 15 -12.60 16.63 -11.75
C GLY A 15 -12.82 15.50 -10.76
N LEU A 16 -11.94 15.39 -9.77
CA LEU A 16 -12.17 14.52 -8.61
C LEU A 16 -13.51 14.88 -7.97
N SER A 17 -14.36 13.89 -7.73
CA SER A 17 -15.57 14.15 -6.95
C SER A 17 -15.20 14.46 -5.50
N SER A 18 -16.09 15.15 -4.78
CA SER A 18 -15.91 15.39 -3.33
C SER A 18 -15.72 14.10 -2.54
N ARG A 19 -16.28 12.99 -3.04
CA ARG A 19 -16.10 11.64 -2.49
C ARG A 19 -14.69 11.12 -2.74
N ASP A 20 -14.19 11.22 -3.97
CA ASP A 20 -12.84 10.73 -4.31
C ASP A 20 -11.79 11.49 -3.50
N ALA A 21 -11.97 12.80 -3.34
CA ALA A 21 -11.13 13.63 -2.48
C ALA A 21 -11.16 13.18 -1.01
N ARG A 22 -12.30 12.73 -0.48
CA ARG A 22 -12.40 12.19 0.89
C ARG A 22 -11.69 10.85 1.03
N VAL A 23 -11.81 9.96 0.04
CA VAL A 23 -11.11 8.67 0.06
C VAL A 23 -9.61 8.87 0.01
N ILE A 24 -9.14 9.66 -0.98
CA ILE A 24 -7.72 9.95 -1.18
C ILE A 24 -7.17 10.68 0.05
N GLY A 25 -7.83 11.73 0.51
CA GLY A 25 -7.41 12.49 1.69
C GLY A 25 -7.37 11.64 2.96
N GLY A 26 -8.34 10.74 3.15
CA GLY A 26 -8.35 9.78 4.24
C GLY A 26 -7.16 8.82 4.19
N ALA A 27 -6.87 8.25 3.01
CA ALA A 27 -5.74 7.34 2.83
C ALA A 27 -4.40 8.06 3.03
N SER A 28 -4.28 9.30 2.53
CA SER A 28 -3.10 10.15 2.75
C SER A 28 -2.89 10.47 4.23
N LEU A 29 -3.94 10.78 4.98
CA LEU A 29 -3.85 11.00 6.43
C LEU A 29 -3.38 9.73 7.15
N LEU A 30 -3.95 8.58 6.83
CA LEU A 30 -3.56 7.30 7.40
C LEU A 30 -2.10 6.96 7.09
N LEU A 31 -1.63 7.26 5.87
CA LEU A 31 -0.22 7.10 5.51
C LEU A 31 0.68 8.06 6.30
N ALA A 32 0.29 9.31 6.47
CA ALA A 32 1.06 10.29 7.25
C ALA A 32 1.19 9.85 8.73
N ILE A 33 0.10 9.33 9.32
CA ILE A 33 0.13 8.71 10.65
C ILE A 33 1.11 7.53 10.64
N ASN A 34 1.07 6.68 9.61
CA ASN A 34 1.93 5.52 9.51
C ASN A 34 3.42 5.89 9.43
N VAL A 35 3.76 6.92 8.65
CA VAL A 35 5.12 7.47 8.56
C VAL A 35 5.59 7.99 9.92
N ALA A 36 4.71 8.68 10.66
CA ALA A 36 5.03 9.13 12.02
C ALA A 36 5.26 7.94 12.97
N VAL A 37 4.46 6.88 12.86
CA VAL A 37 4.65 5.62 13.61
C VAL A 37 6.00 4.99 13.26
N MET A 38 6.35 4.87 11.97
CA MET A 38 7.66 4.35 11.53
C MET A 38 8.81 5.14 12.15
N TYR A 39 8.75 6.48 12.08
CA TYR A 39 9.79 7.36 12.62
C TYR A 39 9.92 7.26 14.15
N ALA A 40 8.80 7.15 14.85
CA ALA A 40 8.78 6.99 16.31
C ALA A 40 9.32 5.61 16.73
N LEU A 41 8.95 4.55 16.01
CA LEU A 41 9.34 3.18 16.34
C LEU A 41 10.77 2.84 15.93
N ALA A 42 11.39 3.58 15.00
CA ALA A 42 12.74 3.30 14.48
C ALA A 42 13.84 3.26 15.56
N THR A 43 13.64 3.94 16.70
CA THR A 43 14.58 3.94 17.84
C THR A 43 14.16 3.01 18.98
N THR A 44 13.12 2.21 18.79
CA THR A 44 12.58 1.30 19.81
C THR A 44 13.01 -0.14 19.54
N PRO A 45 12.96 -1.04 20.55
CA PRO A 45 13.21 -2.46 20.34
C PRO A 45 12.27 -3.11 19.31
N LEU A 46 11.08 -2.53 19.06
CA LEU A 46 10.16 -3.04 18.04
C LEU A 46 10.79 -3.00 16.64
N ALA A 47 11.64 -2.02 16.34
CA ALA A 47 12.35 -1.99 15.06
C ALA A 47 13.32 -3.17 14.91
N ALA A 48 13.81 -3.74 16.02
CA ALA A 48 14.68 -4.92 16.01
C ALA A 48 13.93 -6.24 15.83
N LEU A 49 12.60 -6.23 15.91
CA LEU A 49 11.79 -7.41 15.59
C LEU A 49 12.03 -7.89 14.15
N ASN A 50 12.36 -6.97 13.23
CA ASN A 50 12.69 -7.32 11.86
C ASN A 50 13.90 -8.25 11.76
N ASP A 51 14.91 -8.12 12.62
CA ASP A 51 16.08 -9.01 12.57
C ASP A 51 15.70 -10.44 12.91
N ALA A 52 14.89 -10.59 13.97
CA ALA A 52 14.42 -11.90 14.40
C ALA A 52 13.52 -12.53 13.33
N LEU A 53 12.56 -11.77 12.80
CA LEU A 53 11.60 -12.25 11.82
C LEU A 53 12.23 -12.55 10.46
N PHE A 54 13.16 -11.73 9.99
CA PHE A 54 13.82 -11.91 8.70
C PHE A 54 15.14 -12.69 8.78
N SER A 55 15.48 -13.26 9.95
CA SER A 55 16.51 -14.30 10.05
C SER A 55 16.26 -15.46 9.08
N PHE A 56 14.98 -15.77 8.87
CA PHE A 56 14.48 -16.56 7.75
C PHE A 56 13.49 -15.69 6.96
N PRO A 57 13.82 -15.24 5.74
CA PRO A 57 13.01 -14.26 5.01
C PRO A 57 11.52 -14.61 4.90
N ILE A 58 11.21 -15.90 4.73
CA ILE A 58 9.83 -16.40 4.67
C ILE A 58 9.04 -16.18 5.96
N VAL A 59 9.68 -16.27 7.13
CA VAL A 59 9.02 -16.07 8.43
C VAL A 59 8.56 -14.62 8.55
N GLY A 60 9.42 -13.66 8.24
CA GLY A 60 9.05 -12.24 8.25
C GLY A 60 7.97 -11.92 7.22
N ALA A 61 8.06 -12.48 6.01
CA ALA A 61 7.04 -12.26 4.98
C ALA A 61 5.66 -12.80 5.41
N ILE A 62 5.60 -14.00 5.99
CA ILE A 62 4.36 -14.59 6.51
C ILE A 62 3.83 -13.78 7.69
N ALA A 63 4.69 -13.40 8.65
CA ALA A 63 4.27 -12.67 9.84
C ALA A 63 3.63 -11.32 9.49
N TYR A 64 4.30 -10.52 8.64
CA TYR A 64 3.75 -9.23 8.20
C TYR A 64 2.56 -9.39 7.26
N GLY A 65 2.60 -10.34 6.33
CA GLY A 65 1.47 -10.63 5.44
C GLY A 65 0.22 -11.03 6.22
N ALA A 66 0.36 -11.91 7.21
CA ALA A 66 -0.73 -12.32 8.09
C ALA A 66 -1.26 -11.17 8.94
N ALA A 67 -0.37 -10.34 9.51
CA ALA A 67 -0.77 -9.18 10.30
C ALA A 67 -1.56 -8.16 9.45
N ILE A 68 -1.11 -7.89 8.22
CA ILE A 68 -1.80 -6.99 7.28
C ILE A 68 -3.17 -7.57 6.90
N MET A 69 -3.22 -8.86 6.54
CA MET A 69 -4.47 -9.52 6.17
C MET A 69 -5.47 -9.52 7.35
N ALA A 70 -5.00 -9.84 8.56
CA ALA A 70 -5.83 -9.82 9.76
C ALA A 70 -6.35 -8.41 10.05
N GLY A 71 -5.48 -7.40 10.01
CA GLY A 71 -5.86 -6.01 10.23
C GLY A 71 -6.88 -5.51 9.21
N GLN A 72 -6.70 -5.87 7.93
CA GLN A 72 -7.67 -5.56 6.86
C GLN A 72 -9.03 -6.21 7.16
N LEU A 73 -9.06 -7.52 7.43
CA LEU A 73 -10.31 -8.25 7.70
C LEU A 73 -11.05 -7.68 8.91
N VAL A 74 -10.33 -7.35 9.99
CA VAL A 74 -10.91 -6.73 11.19
C VAL A 74 -11.46 -5.35 10.86
N ALA A 75 -10.70 -4.51 10.15
CA ALA A 75 -11.11 -3.15 9.80
C ALA A 75 -12.36 -3.16 8.90
N GLU A 76 -12.36 -4.00 7.86
CA GLU A 76 -13.48 -4.13 6.92
C GLU A 76 -14.74 -4.67 7.60
N ARG A 77 -14.60 -5.67 8.47
CA ARG A 77 -15.73 -6.19 9.27
C ARG A 77 -16.31 -5.13 10.19
N GLY A 78 -15.47 -4.34 10.86
CA GLY A 78 -15.93 -3.24 11.70
C GLY A 78 -16.74 -2.21 10.91
N VAL A 79 -16.22 -1.78 9.75
CA VAL A 79 -16.92 -0.81 8.89
C VAL A 79 -18.22 -1.40 8.33
N ALA A 80 -18.22 -2.64 7.85
CA ALA A 80 -19.40 -3.30 7.31
C ALA A 80 -20.48 -3.57 8.38
N GLY A 81 -20.05 -3.86 9.60
CA GLY A 81 -20.94 -4.07 10.76
C GLY A 81 -21.38 -2.78 11.47
N GLY A 82 -20.89 -1.61 11.06
CA GLY A 82 -21.14 -0.34 11.76
C GLY A 82 -20.45 -0.21 13.12
N ASP A 83 -19.50 -1.10 13.44
CA ASP A 83 -18.72 -1.09 14.67
C ASP A 83 -17.43 -0.30 14.49
N THR A 84 -17.45 0.94 14.97
CA THR A 84 -16.30 1.85 14.88
C THR A 84 -15.11 1.36 15.72
N GLY A 85 -15.37 0.68 16.84
CA GLY A 85 -14.31 0.16 17.71
C GLY A 85 -13.52 -0.95 17.02
N VAL A 86 -14.23 -1.89 16.40
CA VAL A 86 -13.62 -2.97 15.60
C VAL A 86 -12.89 -2.40 14.38
N ALA A 87 -13.46 -1.39 13.71
CA ALA A 87 -12.81 -0.73 12.58
C ALA A 87 -11.47 -0.08 12.99
N VAL A 88 -11.46 0.66 14.11
CA VAL A 88 -10.26 1.29 14.67
C VAL A 88 -9.23 0.26 15.08
N LEU A 89 -9.65 -0.85 15.70
CA LEU A 89 -8.74 -1.94 16.07
C LEU A 89 -8.01 -2.51 14.84
N GLY A 90 -8.76 -2.80 13.77
CA GLY A 90 -8.17 -3.27 12.52
C GLY A 90 -7.19 -2.26 11.93
N MET A 91 -7.53 -0.96 11.99
CA MET A 91 -6.63 0.11 11.58
C MET A 91 -5.36 0.18 12.43
N VAL A 92 -5.44 0.02 13.75
CA VAL A 92 -4.25 -0.02 14.61
C VAL A 92 -3.35 -1.20 14.25
N ILE A 93 -3.93 -2.38 13.99
CA ILE A 93 -3.16 -3.55 13.54
C ILE A 93 -2.42 -3.24 12.23
N LEU A 94 -3.11 -2.67 11.24
CA LEU A 94 -2.49 -2.28 9.98
C LEU A 94 -1.39 -1.22 10.16
N GLN A 95 -1.64 -0.22 11.01
CA GLN A 95 -0.68 0.85 11.31
C GLN A 95 0.58 0.28 11.97
N LEU A 96 0.43 -0.65 12.91
CA LEU A 96 1.57 -1.31 13.56
C LEU A 96 2.29 -2.26 12.60
N ALA A 97 1.57 -3.02 11.76
CA ALA A 97 2.19 -3.95 10.81
C ALA A 97 3.10 -3.21 9.82
N PHE A 98 2.59 -2.20 9.12
CA PHE A 98 3.42 -1.38 8.22
C PHE A 98 4.43 -0.52 8.98
N GLY A 99 4.02 0.03 10.13
CA GLY A 99 4.83 0.91 10.95
C GLY A 99 6.09 0.23 11.49
N VAL A 100 5.95 -0.96 12.08
CA VAL A 100 7.08 -1.74 12.59
C VAL A 100 7.96 -2.24 11.44
N PHE A 101 7.36 -2.71 10.34
CA PHE A 101 8.11 -3.13 9.16
C PHE A 101 8.99 -1.99 8.62
N GLY A 102 8.40 -0.82 8.39
CA GLY A 102 9.11 0.37 7.91
C GLY A 102 10.13 0.91 8.91
N ALA A 103 9.81 0.89 10.21
CA ALA A 103 10.74 1.28 11.27
C ALA A 103 12.01 0.40 11.28
N GLY A 104 11.86 -0.92 11.10
CA GLY A 104 13.01 -1.81 11.04
C GLY A 104 13.84 -1.68 9.76
N VAL A 105 13.27 -1.13 8.68
CA VAL A 105 14.05 -0.69 7.50
C VAL A 105 14.78 0.62 7.82
N LEU A 106 14.10 1.58 8.46
CA LEU A 106 14.61 2.92 8.73
C LEU A 106 15.70 2.97 9.81
N ARG A 107 15.71 2.02 10.76
CA ARG A 107 16.66 2.01 11.89
C ARG A 107 18.13 1.93 11.47
N PHE A 108 18.42 1.48 10.26
CA PHE A 108 19.78 1.40 9.71
C PHE A 108 20.29 2.75 9.17
N VAL A 109 19.44 3.78 9.16
CA VAL A 109 19.81 5.15 8.75
C VAL A 109 20.25 5.96 9.97
N PRO A 110 21.32 6.76 9.86
CA PRO A 110 21.64 7.79 10.85
C PRO A 110 20.42 8.66 11.15
N ARG A 111 20.15 8.95 12.43
CA ARG A 111 18.90 9.62 12.87
C ARG A 111 18.63 10.94 12.13
N GLU A 112 19.68 11.70 11.85
CA GLU A 112 19.64 12.96 11.09
C GLU A 112 19.18 12.81 9.63
N SER A 113 19.40 11.66 9.01
CA SER A 113 19.00 11.38 7.63
C SER A 113 17.64 10.70 7.50
N GLN A 114 17.06 10.22 8.61
CA GLN A 114 15.79 9.47 8.59
C GLN A 114 14.63 10.29 8.02
N LEU A 115 14.51 11.57 8.40
CA LEU A 115 13.46 12.44 7.87
C LEU A 115 13.64 12.68 6.37
N THR A 116 14.88 12.86 5.90
CA THR A 116 15.19 13.01 4.48
C THR A 116 14.81 11.75 3.70
N VAL A 117 15.16 10.57 4.20
CA VAL A 117 14.81 9.28 3.57
C VAL A 117 13.29 9.10 3.50
N LEU A 118 12.57 9.39 4.58
CA LEU A 118 11.10 9.32 4.60
C LEU A 118 10.47 10.34 3.65
N ALA A 119 10.98 11.56 3.59
CA ALA A 119 10.48 12.61 2.69
C ALA A 119 10.69 12.23 1.22
N VAL A 120 11.87 11.75 0.85
CA VAL A 120 12.17 11.26 -0.51
C VAL A 120 11.26 10.08 -0.86
N THR A 121 11.08 9.13 0.07
CA THR A 121 10.16 8.00 -0.11
C THR A 121 8.74 8.49 -0.36
N ALA A 122 8.23 9.42 0.46
CA ALA A 122 6.90 9.99 0.31
C ALA A 122 6.70 10.67 -1.06
N VAL A 123 7.70 11.42 -1.54
CA VAL A 123 7.66 12.06 -2.87
C VAL A 123 7.60 11.02 -3.97
N VAL A 124 8.45 9.99 -3.94
CA VAL A 124 8.45 8.93 -4.96
C VAL A 124 7.12 8.18 -4.97
N VAL A 125 6.58 7.84 -3.80
CA VAL A 125 5.27 7.17 -3.67
C VAL A 125 4.14 8.05 -4.18
N ALA A 126 4.16 9.36 -3.88
CA ALA A 126 3.17 10.30 -4.38
C ALA A 126 3.20 10.38 -5.92
N VAL A 127 4.40 10.42 -6.52
CA VAL A 127 4.58 10.40 -7.98
C VAL A 127 4.06 9.09 -8.58
N LEU A 128 4.43 7.93 -8.03
CA LEU A 128 3.94 6.64 -8.50
C LEU A 128 2.42 6.53 -8.41
N THR A 129 1.85 6.97 -7.29
CA THR A 129 0.39 6.99 -7.07
C THR A 129 -0.29 7.91 -8.08
N ALA A 130 0.26 9.10 -8.33
CA ALA A 130 -0.27 10.04 -9.32
C ALA A 130 -0.20 9.47 -10.75
N VAL A 131 0.89 8.79 -11.12
CA VAL A 131 1.03 8.14 -12.43
C VAL A 131 0.00 7.02 -12.60
N ILE A 132 -0.16 6.15 -11.60
CA ILE A 132 -1.15 5.07 -11.63
C ILE A 132 -2.57 5.65 -11.68
N ALA A 133 -2.86 6.66 -10.86
CA ALA A 133 -4.15 7.34 -10.89
C ALA A 133 -4.44 7.96 -12.26
N ALA A 134 -3.48 8.71 -12.83
CA ALA A 134 -3.62 9.29 -14.15
C ALA A 134 -3.88 8.21 -15.21
N TYR A 135 -3.15 7.09 -15.16
CA TYR A 135 -3.35 5.97 -16.08
C TYR A 135 -4.75 5.36 -15.97
N VAL A 136 -5.22 5.09 -14.74
CA VAL A 136 -6.55 4.55 -14.48
C VAL A 136 -7.62 5.55 -14.94
N TYR A 137 -7.57 6.82 -14.54
CA TYR A 137 -8.60 7.81 -14.89
C TYR A 137 -8.60 8.20 -16.37
N ALA A 138 -7.47 8.12 -17.07
CA ALA A 138 -7.40 8.40 -18.50
C ALA A 138 -8.02 7.30 -19.38
N ARG A 139 -8.15 6.07 -18.86
CA ARG A 139 -8.67 4.93 -19.60
C ARG A 139 -10.13 4.64 -19.25
N SER A 140 -10.95 4.42 -20.26
CA SER A 140 -12.33 3.93 -20.10
C SER A 140 -12.42 2.43 -19.81
N SER A 141 -11.29 1.75 -19.68
CA SER A 141 -11.20 0.31 -19.45
C SER A 141 -11.62 -0.05 -18.02
N ASP A 142 -12.11 -1.28 -17.91
CA ASP A 142 -12.29 -1.98 -16.64
C ASP A 142 -10.93 -2.50 -16.14
N PHE A 143 -10.68 -2.36 -14.85
CA PHE A 143 -9.45 -2.80 -14.19
C PHE A 143 -9.71 -3.84 -13.08
N ASP A 144 -10.88 -4.46 -13.02
CA ASP A 144 -11.20 -5.46 -11.99
C ASP A 144 -10.16 -6.59 -11.90
N HIS A 145 -9.67 -7.06 -13.06
CA HIS A 145 -8.65 -8.11 -13.18
C HIS A 145 -7.32 -7.78 -12.47
N TRP A 146 -7.01 -6.50 -12.24
CA TRP A 146 -5.79 -6.10 -11.54
C TRP A 146 -5.78 -6.57 -10.08
N GLY A 147 -6.95 -6.75 -9.45
CA GLY A 147 -7.05 -7.36 -8.13
C GLY A 147 -6.57 -8.82 -8.14
N SER A 148 -6.99 -9.61 -9.12
CA SER A 148 -6.53 -10.99 -9.30
C SER A 148 -5.04 -11.07 -9.63
N TYR A 149 -4.54 -10.18 -10.50
CA TYR A 149 -3.11 -10.11 -10.80
C TYR A 149 -2.27 -9.72 -9.58
N ALA A 150 -2.76 -8.80 -8.73
CA ALA A 150 -2.12 -8.47 -7.48
C ALA A 150 -2.01 -9.71 -6.57
N ASN A 151 -3.07 -10.50 -6.46
CA ASN A 151 -3.06 -11.74 -5.67
C ASN A 151 -2.06 -12.77 -6.21
N TYR A 152 -1.99 -12.96 -7.53
CA TYR A 152 -0.99 -13.83 -8.14
C TYR A 152 0.44 -13.34 -7.89
N ALA A 153 0.66 -12.02 -7.96
CA ALA A 153 1.95 -11.42 -7.65
C ALA A 153 2.32 -11.59 -6.17
N PHE A 154 1.36 -11.46 -5.24
CA PHE A 154 1.61 -11.71 -3.82
C PHE A 154 1.94 -13.18 -3.54
N ILE A 155 1.18 -14.12 -4.10
CA ILE A 155 1.44 -15.56 -3.94
C ILE A 155 2.79 -15.93 -4.56
N GLY A 156 3.04 -15.49 -5.80
CA GLY A 156 4.32 -15.73 -6.49
C GLY A 156 5.49 -15.12 -5.73
N GLY A 157 5.32 -13.93 -5.17
CA GLY A 157 6.32 -13.27 -4.33
C GLY A 157 6.61 -14.03 -3.05
N LEU A 158 5.58 -14.54 -2.36
CA LEU A 158 5.75 -15.39 -1.17
C LEU A 158 6.47 -16.70 -1.50
N VAL A 159 6.13 -17.35 -2.61
CA VAL A 159 6.83 -18.55 -3.09
C VAL A 159 8.29 -18.23 -3.42
N ALA A 160 8.56 -17.12 -4.10
CA ALA A 160 9.92 -16.69 -4.41
C ALA A 160 10.72 -16.35 -3.14
N ILE A 161 10.09 -15.79 -2.10
CA ILE A 161 10.74 -15.56 -0.80
C ILE A 161 11.02 -16.89 -0.08
N ALA A 162 10.10 -17.87 -0.17
CA ALA A 162 10.30 -19.21 0.40
C ALA A 162 11.50 -19.91 -0.25
N VAL A 163 11.58 -19.90 -1.58
CA VAL A 163 12.76 -20.39 -2.33
C VAL A 163 13.99 -19.55 -1.98
N GLY A 164 13.84 -18.24 -1.90
CA GLY A 164 14.89 -17.28 -1.59
C GLY A 164 15.52 -17.45 -0.21
N THR A 165 14.81 -18.09 0.72
CA THR A 165 15.33 -18.47 2.04
C THR A 165 16.47 -19.49 1.92
N PHE A 166 16.51 -20.28 0.84
CA PHE A 166 17.58 -21.24 0.55
C PHE A 166 18.44 -20.85 -0.66
N TYR A 167 17.92 -19.99 -1.54
CA TYR A 167 18.60 -19.53 -2.75
C TYR A 167 18.49 -18.00 -2.90
N THR A 168 19.44 -17.27 -2.32
CA THR A 168 19.43 -15.80 -2.19
C THR A 168 19.02 -15.02 -3.45
N PRO A 169 19.44 -15.37 -4.69
CA PRO A 169 19.00 -14.64 -5.88
C PRO A 169 17.47 -14.61 -6.09
N ALA A 170 16.74 -15.63 -5.61
CA ALA A 170 15.28 -15.64 -5.67
C ALA A 170 14.61 -14.57 -4.80
N LEU A 171 15.28 -14.02 -3.78
CA LEU A 171 14.73 -12.94 -2.96
C LEU A 171 14.49 -11.66 -3.76
N LEU A 172 15.28 -11.40 -4.81
CA LEU A 172 15.04 -10.27 -5.70
C LEU A 172 13.71 -10.45 -6.46
N ALA A 173 13.44 -11.65 -6.97
CA ALA A 173 12.17 -11.96 -7.60
C ALA A 173 11.01 -11.81 -6.60
N GLY A 174 11.21 -12.28 -5.36
CA GLY A 174 10.26 -12.06 -4.27
C GLY A 174 9.94 -10.59 -4.04
N PHE A 175 10.96 -9.75 -3.86
CA PHE A 175 10.78 -8.30 -3.71
C PHE A 175 10.02 -7.68 -4.89
N VAL A 176 10.41 -8.00 -6.13
CA VAL A 176 9.79 -7.45 -7.34
C VAL A 176 8.32 -7.86 -7.44
N LEU A 177 8.00 -9.12 -7.17
CA LEU A 177 6.63 -9.63 -7.25
C LEU A 177 5.72 -9.04 -6.17
N ILE A 178 6.18 -8.96 -4.91
CA ILE A 178 5.40 -8.31 -3.85
C ILE A 178 5.19 -6.82 -4.16
N PHE A 179 6.24 -6.12 -4.61
CA PHE A 179 6.13 -4.72 -4.97
C PHE A 179 5.15 -4.51 -6.14
N LEU A 180 5.24 -5.34 -7.18
CA LEU A 180 4.29 -5.34 -8.30
C LEU A 180 2.86 -5.63 -7.82
N GLY A 181 2.69 -6.56 -6.89
CA GLY A 181 1.40 -6.84 -6.27
C GLY A 181 0.78 -5.60 -5.62
N PHE A 182 1.56 -4.81 -4.89
CA PHE A 182 1.07 -3.56 -4.31
C PHE A 182 0.78 -2.48 -5.36
N LEU A 183 1.56 -2.38 -6.44
CA LEU A 183 1.28 -1.43 -7.54
C LEU A 183 -0.02 -1.79 -8.29
N LEU A 184 -0.23 -3.08 -8.58
CA LEU A 184 -1.46 -3.59 -9.20
C LEU A 184 -2.65 -3.39 -8.27
N ARG A 185 -2.49 -3.69 -6.97
CA ARG A 185 -3.51 -3.44 -5.96
C ARG A 185 -3.86 -1.96 -5.88
N LEU A 186 -2.87 -1.06 -5.92
CA LEU A 186 -3.11 0.38 -5.91
C LEU A 186 -3.95 0.82 -7.12
N GLY A 187 -3.61 0.33 -8.31
CA GLY A 187 -4.41 0.61 -9.51
C GLY A 187 -5.85 0.09 -9.40
N TRP A 188 -6.03 -1.13 -8.88
CA TRP A 188 -7.34 -1.72 -8.63
C TRP A 188 -8.17 -0.93 -7.61
N GLU A 189 -7.59 -0.52 -6.48
CA GLU A 189 -8.29 0.28 -5.46
C GLU A 189 -8.67 1.67 -6.01
N ILE A 190 -7.79 2.32 -6.76
CA ILE A 190 -8.10 3.60 -7.42
C ILE A 190 -9.23 3.43 -8.44
N TRP A 191 -9.22 2.35 -9.21
CA TRP A 191 -10.30 2.02 -10.13
C TRP A 191 -11.63 1.81 -9.41
N LYS A 192 -11.65 1.09 -8.28
CA LYS A 192 -12.85 0.94 -7.45
C LYS A 192 -13.37 2.27 -6.92
N VAL A 193 -12.48 3.20 -6.54
CA VAL A 193 -12.91 4.55 -6.14
C VAL A 193 -13.66 5.25 -7.29
N ARG A 194 -13.14 5.12 -8.51
CA ARG A 194 -13.71 5.73 -9.73
C ARG A 194 -15.07 5.12 -10.12
N ASP A 195 -15.15 3.79 -10.16
CA ASP A 195 -16.26 3.05 -10.77
C ASP A 195 -17.29 2.54 -9.74
N GLU A 196 -16.86 2.13 -8.53
CA GLU A 196 -17.76 1.65 -7.47
C GLU A 196 -18.19 2.80 -6.53
N ARG A 197 -18.89 3.79 -7.07
CA ARG A 197 -19.23 5.02 -6.32
C ARG A 197 -20.21 4.81 -5.16
N THR A 198 -20.96 3.71 -5.17
CA THR A 198 -21.91 3.35 -4.11
C THR A 198 -21.26 2.63 -2.92
N ALA A 199 -20.00 2.19 -3.07
CA ALA A 199 -19.28 1.54 -1.98
C ALA A 199 -18.98 2.53 -0.84
N SER A 200 -18.79 1.99 0.36
CA SER A 200 -18.44 2.76 1.55
C SER A 200 -17.12 3.52 1.35
N VAL A 201 -17.14 4.82 1.62
CA VAL A 201 -15.95 5.68 1.61
C VAL A 201 -14.89 5.14 2.57
N ALA A 202 -15.30 4.66 3.75
CA ALA A 202 -14.37 4.11 4.73
C ALA A 202 -13.67 2.83 4.23
N LEU A 203 -14.41 1.91 3.59
CA LEU A 203 -13.82 0.69 3.02
C LEU A 203 -12.81 1.02 1.91
N GLN A 204 -13.15 1.96 1.03
CA GLN A 204 -12.22 2.36 -0.03
C GLN A 204 -11.00 3.11 0.52
N THR A 205 -11.17 3.92 1.56
CA THR A 205 -10.05 4.57 2.27
C THR A 205 -9.08 3.53 2.84
N ILE A 206 -9.60 2.47 3.46
CA ILE A 206 -8.79 1.37 4.00
C ILE A 206 -8.03 0.66 2.87
N GLY A 207 -8.71 0.32 1.78
CA GLY A 207 -8.12 -0.36 0.62
C GLY A 207 -6.98 0.46 -0.01
N VAL A 208 -7.23 1.73 -0.31
CA VAL A 208 -6.23 2.66 -0.86
C VAL A 208 -5.06 2.83 0.12
N TYR A 209 -5.32 3.00 1.42
CA TYR A 209 -4.26 3.09 2.42
C TYR A 209 -3.35 1.86 2.42
N ILE A 210 -3.92 0.64 2.46
CA ILE A 210 -3.14 -0.60 2.47
C ILE A 210 -2.26 -0.69 1.22
N ALA A 211 -2.82 -0.37 0.05
CA ALA A 211 -2.09 -0.40 -1.20
C ALA A 211 -0.93 0.61 -1.21
N VAL A 212 -1.20 1.87 -0.84
CA VAL A 212 -0.17 2.92 -0.79
C VAL A 212 0.89 2.63 0.28
N ALA A 213 0.50 2.15 1.46
CA ALA A 213 1.44 1.79 2.52
C ALA A 213 2.37 0.64 2.09
N GLY A 214 1.83 -0.36 1.38
CA GLY A 214 2.63 -1.43 0.78
C GLY A 214 3.61 -0.93 -0.27
N VAL A 215 3.18 -0.05 -1.17
CA VAL A 215 4.09 0.64 -2.12
C VAL A 215 5.15 1.44 -1.34
N PHE A 216 4.75 2.16 -0.29
CA PHE A 216 5.64 3.02 0.50
C PHE A 216 6.78 2.24 1.11
N VAL A 217 6.52 1.11 1.77
CA VAL A 217 7.59 0.35 2.43
C VAL A 217 8.57 -0.30 1.45
N HIS A 218 8.12 -0.64 0.23
CA HIS A 218 9.01 -1.16 -0.82
C HIS A 218 9.85 -0.04 -1.44
N VAL A 219 9.26 1.13 -1.68
CA VAL A 219 10.01 2.32 -2.11
C VAL A 219 11.02 2.73 -1.05
N LEU A 220 10.66 2.67 0.24
CA LEU A 220 11.57 2.95 1.35
C LEU A 220 12.80 2.06 1.27
N GLN A 221 12.64 0.75 1.04
CA GLN A 221 13.76 -0.17 0.86
C GLN A 221 14.64 0.18 -0.35
N LEU A 222 14.06 0.66 -1.45
CA LEU A 222 14.83 1.09 -2.63
C LEU A 222 15.61 2.38 -2.35
N VAL A 223 14.97 3.38 -1.74
CA VAL A 223 15.62 4.64 -1.34
C VAL A 223 16.76 4.32 -0.38
N MET A 224 16.53 3.47 0.61
CA MET A 224 17.57 2.99 1.53
C MET A 224 18.78 2.40 0.80
N ARG A 225 18.55 1.48 -0.14
CA ARG A 225 19.63 0.87 -0.93
C ARG A 225 20.42 1.90 -1.73
N TYR A 226 19.75 2.91 -2.28
CA TYR A 226 20.39 3.99 -3.02
C TYR A 226 21.25 4.90 -2.12
N PHE A 227 20.76 5.26 -0.92
CA PHE A 227 21.57 6.01 0.04
C PHE A 227 22.77 5.20 0.51
N ALA A 228 22.58 3.90 0.75
CA ALA A 228 23.67 2.99 1.13
C ALA A 228 24.71 2.79 0.02
N SER A 229 24.35 2.91 -1.26
CA SER A 229 25.31 2.80 -2.37
C SER A 229 26.08 4.10 -2.66
N ARG A 230 25.80 5.19 -1.93
CA ARG A 230 26.45 6.50 -2.08
C ARG A 230 27.42 6.84 -0.95
N GLY A 231 27.41 6.07 0.14
CA GLY A 231 28.41 6.13 1.21
C GLY A 231 29.53 5.14 0.95
#